data_AF-A0A3D2U3Y5-F1
#
_entry.id   AF-A0A3D2U3Y5-F1
#
_cell.length_a   1.000
_cell.length_b   1.000
_cell.length_c   1.000
_cell.angle_alpha   90.00
_cell.angle_beta   90.00
_cell.angle_gamma   90.00
#
_symmetry.space_group_name_H-M   'P 1'
#
loop_
_entity.id
_entity.type
_entity.pdbx_description
1 polymer ?
#
loop_
_entity_poly.entity_id
_entity_poly.type
_entity_poly.pdbx_seq_one_letter_code
_entity_poly.pdbx_strand_id
1 'polypeptide(L)'
;TAATAATALETNAADAPQKTSQKSDDETTANPAPPPPAVLVLEIIRQQYPDKRLDDQDVLQGIYNDIRGDIARSGRLSSFPLQNADEPGFLFAALDSDH
;
A
#
# COMPACT_ATOMS: atom_id res chain seq x y z
N THR A 1 -40.81 7.33 33.84
CA THR A 1 -40.31 6.24 34.72
C THR A 1 -39.03 5.71 34.12
N ALA A 2 -37.94 5.85 34.87
CA ALA A 2 -36.57 5.53 34.46
C ALA A 2 -36.21 4.08 34.77
N ALA A 3 -35.20 3.54 34.05
CA ALA A 3 -34.28 2.54 34.57
C ALA A 3 -32.95 2.62 33.80
N THR A 4 -32.06 3.47 34.32
CA THR A 4 -30.62 3.44 34.11
C THR A 4 -30.05 2.26 34.90
N ALA A 5 -29.14 1.48 34.30
CA ALA A 5 -28.25 0.59 35.07
C ALA A 5 -26.80 0.88 34.66
N ALA A 6 -26.14 1.65 35.52
CA ALA A 6 -24.70 1.81 35.59
C ALA A 6 -24.07 0.61 36.30
N THR A 7 -22.84 0.27 35.93
CA THR A 7 -21.77 -0.34 36.77
C THR A 7 -20.57 -0.55 35.84
N ALA A 8 -19.32 -0.30 36.17
CA ALA A 8 -18.63 0.67 37.00
C ALA A 8 -17.19 0.62 36.47
N LEU A 9 -16.56 1.79 36.31
CA LEU A 9 -15.13 1.91 36.05
C LEU A 9 -14.38 1.52 37.31
N GLU A 10 -13.50 0.52 37.23
CA GLU A 10 -12.38 0.38 38.18
C GLU A 10 -11.07 0.62 37.45
N THR A 11 -10.46 1.73 37.85
CA THR A 11 -9.11 2.18 37.57
C THR A 11 -8.09 1.26 38.26
N ASN A 12 -7.17 0.69 37.49
CA ASN A 12 -5.86 0.31 38.04
C ASN A 12 -4.79 1.15 37.36
N ALA A 13 -4.24 2.07 38.15
CA ALA A 13 -3.08 2.86 37.80
C ALA A 13 -1.80 2.04 37.98
N ALA A 14 -0.81 2.38 37.15
CA ALA A 14 0.61 2.08 37.30
C ALA A 14 1.07 0.64 37.07
N ASP A 15 1.40 0.32 35.82
CA ASP A 15 2.74 -0.22 35.54
C ASP A 15 3.18 0.22 34.13
N ALA A 16 4.23 1.03 34.07
CA ALA A 16 4.80 1.49 32.82
C ALA A 16 5.57 0.32 32.17
N PRO A 17 5.39 -0.01 30.88
CA PRO A 17 6.27 -0.98 30.25
C PRO A 17 7.65 -0.34 30.12
N GLN A 18 8.55 -0.72 31.03
CA GLN A 18 9.97 -0.39 30.93
C GLN A 18 10.52 -0.97 29.62
N LYS A 19 10.87 -0.04 28.75
CA LYS A 19 11.73 -0.22 27.58
C LYS A 19 13.09 -0.76 28.06
N THR A 20 13.31 -2.07 27.97
CA THR A 20 14.65 -2.64 28.00
C THR A 20 15.11 -2.86 26.56
N SER A 21 15.91 -1.91 26.09
CA SER A 21 16.70 -2.05 24.87
C SER A 21 17.62 -3.27 25.01
N GLN A 22 17.26 -4.39 24.40
CA GLN A 22 18.23 -5.43 24.05
C GLN A 22 18.87 -5.03 22.72
N LYS A 23 20.04 -4.41 22.83
CA LYS A 23 20.98 -4.19 21.74
C LYS A 23 21.66 -5.54 21.49
N SER A 24 21.05 -6.38 20.66
CA SER A 24 21.76 -7.50 20.04
C SER A 24 22.63 -6.90 18.92
N ASP A 25 23.91 -6.70 19.26
CA ASP A 25 24.98 -6.51 18.28
C ASP A 25 25.13 -7.85 17.53
N ASP A 26 24.35 -8.03 16.47
CA ASP A 26 24.56 -9.08 15.47
C ASP A 26 25.24 -8.43 14.27
N GLU A 27 26.56 -8.56 14.24
CA GLU A 27 27.41 -8.23 13.11
C GLU A 27 27.23 -9.30 12.02
N THR A 28 26.00 -9.44 11.52
CA THR A 28 25.72 -10.16 10.28
C THR A 28 26.11 -9.22 9.15
N THR A 29 27.02 -9.65 8.29
CA THR A 29 27.41 -8.96 7.06
C THR A 29 26.14 -8.62 6.26
N ALA A 30 25.64 -7.39 6.46
CA ALA A 30 24.32 -7.00 6.02
C ALA A 30 24.38 -6.73 4.52
N ASN A 31 24.00 -7.73 3.73
CA ASN A 31 23.65 -7.51 2.35
C ASN A 31 22.46 -6.52 2.37
N PRO A 32 22.60 -5.30 1.81
CA PRO A 32 21.54 -4.30 1.93
C PRO A 32 20.25 -4.86 1.34
N ALA A 33 19.14 -4.68 2.05
CA ALA A 33 17.84 -5.08 1.53
C ALA A 33 17.62 -4.44 0.15
N PRO A 34 17.04 -5.18 -0.83
CA PRO A 34 16.80 -4.63 -2.14
C PRO A 34 15.92 -3.38 -2.04
N PRO A 35 16.16 -2.36 -2.88
CA PRO A 35 15.38 -1.14 -2.86
C PRO A 35 13.90 -1.46 -3.13
N PRO A 36 12.97 -0.67 -2.58
CA PRO A 36 11.56 -0.84 -2.86
C PRO A 36 11.28 -0.77 -4.38
N PRO A 37 10.37 -1.59 -4.92
CA PRO A 37 10.09 -1.61 -6.36
C PRO A 37 9.71 -0.25 -6.94
N ALA A 38 8.98 0.57 -6.16
CA ALA A 38 8.60 1.92 -6.58
C ALA A 38 9.80 2.84 -6.86
N VAL A 39 10.91 2.66 -6.12
CA VAL A 39 12.15 3.43 -6.35
C VAL A 39 12.79 3.04 -7.68
N LEU A 40 12.83 1.74 -7.98
CA LEU A 40 13.37 1.23 -9.24
C LEU A 40 12.58 1.73 -10.44
N VAL A 41 11.24 1.69 -10.37
CA VAL A 41 10.37 2.18 -11.44
C VAL A 41 10.53 3.68 -11.64
N LEU A 42 10.61 4.46 -10.55
CA LEU A 42 10.83 5.91 -10.64
C LEU A 42 12.16 6.21 -11.34
N GLU A 43 13.23 5.47 -11.04
CA GLU A 43 14.53 5.64 -11.70
C GLU A 43 14.46 5.32 -13.20
N ILE A 44 13.75 4.26 -13.59
CA ILE A 44 13.52 3.95 -15.01
C ILE A 44 12.79 5.10 -15.72
N ILE A 45 11.78 5.69 -15.08
CA ILE A 45 11.05 6.84 -15.65
C ILE A 45 12.00 8.02 -15.88
N ARG A 46 12.87 8.33 -14.92
CA ARG A 46 13.85 9.43 -15.05
C ARG A 46 14.83 9.19 -16.21
N GLN A 47 15.26 7.95 -16.41
CA GLN A 47 16.18 7.58 -17.49
C GLN A 47 15.52 7.60 -18.87
N GLN A 48 14.26 7.15 -18.96
CA GLN A 48 13.52 7.10 -20.23
C GLN A 48 12.96 8.46 -20.66
N TYR A 49 12.55 9.28 -19.71
CA TYR A 49 11.89 10.56 -19.96
C TYR A 49 12.62 11.69 -19.24
N PRO A 50 13.82 12.08 -19.70
CA PRO A 50 14.55 13.19 -19.09
C PRO A 50 13.78 14.51 -19.30
N ASP A 51 13.09 14.95 -18.25
CA ASP A 51 12.34 16.21 -18.17
C ASP A 51 12.81 16.99 -16.93
N LYS A 52 12.99 18.30 -17.06
CA LYS A 52 13.37 19.21 -15.97
C LYS A 52 12.38 19.19 -14.80
N ARG A 53 11.13 18.86 -15.06
CA ARG A 53 10.10 18.72 -14.03
C ARG A 53 10.38 17.54 -13.08
N LEU A 54 11.18 16.56 -13.52
CA LEU A 54 11.60 15.43 -12.68
C LEU A 54 12.80 15.77 -11.76
N ASP A 55 13.27 17.02 -11.77
CA ASP A 55 14.20 17.54 -10.76
C ASP A 55 13.46 18.13 -9.55
N ASP A 56 12.15 18.36 -9.67
CA ASP A 56 11.30 18.84 -8.59
C ASP A 56 10.92 17.69 -7.64
N GLN A 57 11.26 17.87 -6.35
CA GLN A 57 11.03 16.87 -5.32
C GLN A 57 9.55 16.59 -5.07
N ASP A 58 8.68 17.60 -5.19
CA ASP A 58 7.23 17.43 -4.99
C ASP A 58 6.64 16.60 -6.14
N VAL A 59 7.13 16.80 -7.36
CA VAL A 59 6.75 16.00 -8.53
C VAL A 59 7.21 14.55 -8.36
N LEU A 60 8.49 14.34 -7.98
CA LEU A 60 9.03 13.00 -7.73
C LEU A 60 8.26 12.28 -6.63
N GLN A 61 7.93 12.98 -5.54
CA GLN A 61 7.17 12.40 -4.43
C GLN A 61 5.74 12.03 -4.85
N GLY A 62 5.09 12.86 -5.67
CA GLY A 62 3.78 12.56 -6.27
C GLY A 62 3.81 11.27 -7.09
N ILE A 63 4.72 11.20 -8.07
CA ILE A 63 4.87 10.02 -8.94
C ILE A 63 5.20 8.77 -8.12
N TYR A 64 6.08 8.88 -7.12
CA TYR A 64 6.42 7.77 -6.24
C TYR A 64 5.18 7.23 -5.49
N ASN A 65 4.34 8.13 -4.96
CA ASN A 65 3.14 7.75 -4.24
C ASN A 65 2.12 7.04 -5.16
N ASP A 66 1.98 7.52 -6.40
CA ASP A 66 1.12 6.90 -7.41
C ASP A 66 1.59 5.47 -7.74
N ILE A 67 2.87 5.30 -8.07
CA ILE A 67 3.48 3.99 -8.36
C ILE A 67 3.27 3.03 -7.18
N ARG A 68 3.52 3.51 -5.96
CA ARG A 68 3.34 2.70 -4.75
C ARG A 68 1.87 2.29 -4.57
N GLY A 69 0.93 3.21 -4.83
CA GLY A 69 -0.50 2.94 -4.79
C GLY A 69 -0.92 1.88 -5.81
N ASP A 70 -0.40 1.97 -7.03
CA ASP A 70 -0.71 1.04 -8.11
C ASP A 70 -0.16 -0.37 -7.85
N ILE A 71 1.06 -0.48 -7.32
CA ILE A 71 1.63 -1.79 -6.91
C ILE A 71 0.77 -2.43 -5.82
N ALA A 72 0.36 -1.66 -4.81
CA ALA A 72 -0.48 -2.17 -3.74
C ALA A 72 -1.87 -2.60 -4.24
N ARG A 73 -2.44 -1.83 -5.18
CA ARG A 73 -3.72 -2.18 -5.82
C ARG A 73 -3.57 -3.42 -6.70
N SER A 74 -2.53 -3.51 -7.52
CA SER A 74 -2.32 -4.64 -8.41
C SER A 74 -2.11 -5.92 -7.62
N GLY A 75 -1.36 -5.88 -6.51
CA GLY A 75 -1.18 -7.05 -5.64
C GLY A 75 -2.49 -7.56 -5.04
N ARG A 76 -3.43 -6.65 -4.73
CA ARG A 76 -4.79 -7.05 -4.30
C ARG A 76 -5.59 -7.63 -5.47
N LEU A 77 -5.58 -6.96 -6.63
CA LEU A 77 -6.31 -7.42 -7.82
C LEU A 77 -5.82 -8.78 -8.32
N SER A 78 -4.51 -9.02 -8.31
CA SER A 78 -3.90 -10.30 -8.69
C SER A 78 -4.18 -11.43 -7.70
N SER A 79 -4.61 -11.10 -6.48
CA SER A 79 -5.00 -12.10 -5.48
C SER A 79 -6.44 -12.58 -5.64
N PHE A 80 -7.25 -11.90 -6.46
CA PHE A 80 -8.59 -12.39 -6.76
C PHE A 80 -8.48 -13.66 -7.61
N PRO A 81 -9.19 -14.74 -7.25
CA PRO A 81 -9.11 -16.03 -7.94
C PRO A 81 -9.93 -15.98 -9.23
N LEU A 82 -9.51 -15.13 -10.17
CA LEU A 82 -10.14 -15.04 -11.48
C LEU A 82 -9.77 -16.28 -12.30
N GLN A 83 -10.77 -17.00 -12.79
CA GLN A 83 -10.60 -18.04 -13.79
C GLN A 83 -10.70 -17.42 -15.19
N ASN A 84 -10.06 -18.01 -16.20
CA ASN A 84 -10.19 -17.54 -17.58
C ASN A 84 -11.64 -17.55 -18.11
N ALA A 85 -12.55 -18.21 -17.41
CA ALA A 85 -14.00 -18.23 -17.69
C ALA A 85 -14.77 -17.08 -17.00
N ASP A 86 -14.13 -16.31 -16.12
CA ASP A 86 -14.72 -15.11 -15.53
C ASP A 86 -14.75 -14.03 -16.61
N GLU A 87 -15.90 -13.92 -17.28
CA GLU A 87 -16.12 -12.90 -18.30
C GLU A 87 -16.01 -11.49 -17.69
N PRO A 88 -15.41 -10.52 -18.40
CA PRO A 88 -15.42 -9.14 -17.96
C PRO A 88 -16.86 -8.66 -17.83
N GLY A 89 -17.18 -7.93 -16.75
CA GLY A 89 -18.55 -7.52 -16.41
C GLY A 89 -19.27 -6.57 -17.38
N PHE A 90 -18.79 -6.40 -18.61
CA PHE A 90 -19.43 -5.61 -19.65
C PHE A 90 -19.62 -6.44 -20.91
N LEU A 91 -20.79 -7.07 -21.02
CA LEU A 91 -21.35 -7.45 -22.31
C LEU A 91 -21.84 -6.17 -22.97
N PHE A 92 -21.10 -5.66 -23.97
CA PHE A 92 -21.72 -4.79 -24.95
C PHE A 92 -22.74 -5.66 -25.69
N ALA A 93 -24.00 -5.63 -25.25
CA ALA A 93 -25.08 -6.04 -26.13
C ALA A 93 -24.99 -5.10 -27.33
N ALA A 94 -24.36 -5.57 -28.41
CA ALA A 94 -24.58 -4.95 -29.70
C ALA A 94 -26.09 -4.91 -29.84
N LEU A 95 -26.64 -3.69 -29.90
CA LEU A 95 -28.04 -3.49 -30.22
C LEU A 95 -28.22 -4.08 -31.61
N ASP A 96 -28.58 -5.36 -31.70
CA ASP A 96 -29.09 -5.93 -32.93
C ASP A 96 -30.37 -5.15 -33.21
N SER A 97 -30.19 -4.15 -34.06
CA SER A 97 -31.25 -3.32 -34.59
C SER A 97 -31.87 -4.18 -35.67
N ASP A 98 -32.56 -5.24 -35.25
CA ASP A 98 -33.27 -6.12 -36.15
C ASP A 98 -34.35 -5.31 -36.87
N HIS A 99 -34.38 -5.56 -38.17
CA HIS A 99 -35.18 -4.96 -39.23
C HIS A 99 -36.69 -4.86 -38.96
#